data_AF-A0A8H4Y4W6-F1
#
_entry.id   AF-A0A8H4Y4W6-F1
#
_cell.length_a   1.000
_cell.length_b   1.000
_cell.length_c   1.000
_cell.angle_alpha   90.00
_cell.angle_beta   90.00
_cell.angle_gamma   90.00
#
_symmetry.space_group_name_H-M   'P 1'
#
loop_
_entity.id
_entity.type
_entity.pdbx_description
1 polymer ?
#
loop_
_entity_poly.entity_id
_entity_poly.type
_entity_poly.pdbx_seq_one_letter_code
_entity_poly.pdbx_strand_id
1 'polypeptide(L)'
;MESPSEYNLTAWPEINPTETLVADSKPGRPLVVDVGDSKGHDLTKFHLCHPDIHEGSLVLQDLPDILKERTMDATIVPGQVPSFHPHDLFTPQPVRGAHAYFMHNVLHDWEDEQTTQIFKHLDEAMEPGYSKLLIHESLVSTIKPLARVTTSGLTMMACLGAKERTEAEWRQLVESVG
;
A
#
# COMPACT_ATOMS: atom_id res chain seq x y z
N MET A 1 8.51 -10.00 16.82
CA MET A 1 8.84 -10.54 15.49
C MET A 1 9.80 -9.53 14.86
N GLU A 2 10.96 -9.94 14.33
CA GLU A 2 11.82 -9.00 13.61
C GLU A 2 11.16 -8.69 12.26
N SER A 3 11.10 -7.42 11.88
CA SER A 3 10.54 -7.00 10.59
C SER A 3 11.38 -7.62 9.48
N PRO A 4 10.78 -8.35 8.52
CA PRO A 4 11.50 -8.89 7.37
C PRO A 4 11.97 -7.80 6.39
N SER A 5 11.46 -6.57 6.52
CA SER A 5 11.94 -5.38 5.81
C SER A 5 12.98 -4.65 6.65
N GLU A 6 14.20 -4.49 6.13
CA GLU A 6 15.19 -3.60 6.75
C GLU A 6 14.74 -2.15 6.54
N TYR A 7 14.30 -1.49 7.62
CA TYR A 7 13.97 -0.06 7.64
C TYR A 7 12.83 0.40 6.73
N ASN A 8 11.93 -0.49 6.31
CA ASN A 8 10.88 -0.19 5.32
C ASN A 8 11.44 0.21 3.94
N LEU A 9 12.63 -0.27 3.59
CA LEU A 9 13.32 0.06 2.33
C LEU A 9 13.42 -1.11 1.37
N THR A 10 13.23 -2.33 1.86
CA THR A 10 13.24 -3.54 1.05
C THR A 10 12.01 -3.54 0.14
N ALA A 11 12.18 -3.96 -1.11
CA ALA A 11 11.07 -4.05 -2.04
C ALA A 11 10.04 -5.07 -1.53
N TRP A 12 8.76 -4.71 -1.52
CA TRP A 12 7.70 -5.60 -1.03
C TRP A 12 7.64 -6.99 -1.71
N PRO A 13 8.01 -7.17 -3.00
CA PRO A 13 8.05 -8.50 -3.62
C PRO A 13 9.15 -9.41 -3.06
N GLU A 14 10.18 -8.84 -2.40
CA GLU A 14 11.25 -9.61 -1.74
C GLU A 14 10.82 -10.13 -0.36
N ILE A 15 9.82 -9.48 0.26
CA ILE A 15 9.34 -9.78 1.60
C ILE A 15 8.09 -10.67 1.56
N ASN A 16 7.21 -10.42 0.59
CA ASN A 16 5.95 -11.13 0.43
C ASN A 16 6.04 -12.10 -0.77
N PRO A 17 5.60 -13.37 -0.64
CA PRO A 17 5.64 -14.36 -1.71
C PRO A 17 4.62 -14.03 -2.82
N THR A 18 5.00 -13.09 -3.68
CA THR A 18 4.16 -12.52 -4.74
C THR A 18 3.79 -13.52 -5.83
N GLU A 19 4.52 -14.63 -5.96
CA GLU A 19 4.22 -15.72 -6.88
C GLU A 19 2.84 -16.34 -6.58
N THR A 20 2.50 -16.50 -5.30
CA THR A 20 1.17 -17.01 -4.90
C THR A 20 0.08 -16.01 -5.22
N LEU A 21 0.36 -14.70 -5.09
CA LEU A 21 -0.57 -13.64 -5.45
C LEU A 21 -0.87 -13.67 -6.96
N VAL A 22 0.15 -13.87 -7.80
CA VAL A 22 -0.01 -13.98 -9.25
C VAL A 22 -0.72 -15.29 -9.62
N ALA A 23 -0.32 -16.42 -9.04
CA ALA A 23 -0.87 -17.74 -9.36
C ALA A 23 -2.37 -17.86 -9.04
N ASP A 24 -2.81 -17.29 -7.92
CA ASP A 24 -4.21 -17.32 -7.49
C ASP A 24 -5.04 -16.17 -8.09
N SER A 25 -4.45 -15.35 -8.97
CA SER A 25 -5.14 -14.21 -9.59
C SER A 25 -6.32 -14.66 -10.47
N LYS A 26 -7.42 -13.90 -10.41
CA LYS A 26 -8.62 -14.15 -11.21
C LYS A 26 -8.56 -13.30 -12.49
N PRO A 27 -8.75 -13.89 -13.69
CA PRO A 27 -8.70 -13.14 -14.94
C PRO A 27 -9.80 -12.08 -15.01
N GLY A 28 -9.51 -10.98 -15.70
CA GLY A 28 -10.44 -9.85 -15.85
C GLY A 28 -10.61 -9.00 -14.60
N ARG A 29 -9.72 -9.14 -13.60
CA ARG A 29 -9.71 -8.33 -12.38
C ARG A 29 -8.33 -7.75 -12.13
N PRO A 30 -8.24 -6.57 -11.49
CA PRO A 30 -6.97 -6.05 -11.01
C PRO A 30 -6.31 -7.02 -10.03
N LEU A 31 -5.02 -7.25 -10.23
CA LEU A 31 -4.17 -8.04 -9.35
C LEU A 31 -3.73 -7.23 -8.14
N VAL A 32 -3.17 -6.04 -8.39
CA VAL A 32 -2.72 -5.12 -7.33
C VAL A 32 -3.31 -3.75 -7.57
N VAL A 33 -3.98 -3.22 -6.55
CA VAL A 33 -4.34 -1.80 -6.44
C VAL A 33 -3.41 -1.18 -5.43
N ASP A 34 -2.56 -0.29 -5.89
CA ASP A 34 -1.64 0.48 -5.06
C ASP A 34 -2.29 1.81 -4.67
N VAL A 35 -2.58 1.97 -3.38
CA VAL A 35 -3.37 3.07 -2.83
C VAL A 35 -2.44 4.03 -2.10
N GLY A 36 -2.14 5.16 -2.74
CA GLY A 36 -1.33 6.24 -2.17
C GLY A 36 0.17 6.17 -2.44
N ASP A 37 0.65 5.35 -3.40
CA ASP A 37 2.08 5.21 -3.72
C ASP A 37 2.67 6.35 -4.57
N SER A 38 1.96 7.47 -4.74
CA SER A 38 2.42 8.67 -5.44
C SER A 38 2.93 8.42 -6.88
N LYS A 39 4.20 7.99 -7.00
CA LYS A 39 4.89 7.75 -8.27
C LYS A 39 4.79 6.30 -8.75
N GLY A 40 4.17 5.37 -8.02
CA GLY A 40 3.95 3.99 -8.48
C GLY A 40 5.24 3.16 -8.58
N HIS A 41 6.19 3.44 -7.71
CA HIS A 41 7.51 2.80 -7.73
C HIS A 41 7.44 1.35 -7.25
N ASP A 42 6.51 1.01 -6.37
CA ASP A 42 6.33 -0.35 -5.88
C ASP A 42 5.63 -1.25 -6.90
N LEU A 43 4.69 -0.70 -7.68
CA LEU A 43 4.15 -1.39 -8.85
C LEU A 43 5.20 -1.68 -9.92
N THR A 44 6.14 -0.75 -10.15
CA THR A 44 7.26 -0.99 -11.08
C THR A 44 8.12 -2.15 -10.59
N LYS A 45 8.50 -2.18 -9.31
CA LYS A 45 9.28 -3.30 -8.74
C LYS A 45 8.53 -4.62 -8.84
N PHE A 46 7.23 -4.64 -8.55
CA PHE A 46 6.39 -5.83 -8.68
C PHE A 46 6.37 -6.35 -10.12
N HIS A 47 6.18 -5.46 -11.10
CA HIS A 47 6.17 -5.84 -12.50
C HIS A 47 7.51 -6.38 -12.99
N LEU A 48 8.63 -5.84 -12.51
CA LEU A 48 9.97 -6.38 -12.84
C LEU A 48 10.14 -7.84 -12.37
N CYS A 49 9.52 -8.22 -11.26
CA CYS A 49 9.50 -9.61 -10.78
C CYS A 49 8.51 -10.49 -11.57
N HIS A 50 7.43 -9.90 -12.09
CA HIS A 50 6.34 -10.61 -12.78
C HIS A 50 6.03 -9.98 -14.14
N PRO A 51 6.93 -10.08 -15.13
CA PRO A 51 6.80 -9.38 -16.41
C PRO A 51 5.63 -9.89 -17.27
N ASP A 52 5.18 -11.14 -17.03
CA ASP A 52 4.16 -11.82 -17.83
C ASP A 52 2.72 -11.57 -17.35
N ILE A 53 2.52 -10.72 -16.33
CA ILE A 53 1.17 -10.38 -15.86
C ILE A 53 0.39 -9.62 -16.94
N HIS A 54 -0.91 -9.87 -17.00
CA HIS A 54 -1.77 -9.27 -18.02
C HIS A 54 -1.85 -7.74 -17.89
N GLU A 55 -2.00 -7.05 -19.01
CA GLU A 55 -2.26 -5.60 -19.04
C GLU A 55 -3.53 -5.26 -18.22
N GLY A 56 -3.49 -4.15 -17.48
CA GLY A 56 -4.58 -3.75 -16.58
C GLY A 56 -4.61 -4.49 -15.23
N SER A 57 -3.66 -5.40 -14.98
CA SER A 57 -3.54 -6.08 -13.68
C SER A 57 -3.07 -5.14 -12.55
N LEU A 58 -2.43 -4.02 -12.89
CA LEU A 58 -1.90 -3.06 -11.92
C LEU A 58 -2.67 -1.75 -12.01
N VAL A 59 -3.11 -1.25 -10.86
CA VAL A 59 -3.82 0.02 -10.72
C VAL A 59 -3.06 0.88 -9.72
N LEU A 60 -2.71 2.11 -10.10
CA LEU A 60 -2.15 3.12 -9.21
C LEU A 60 -3.23 4.15 -8.87
N GLN A 61 -3.43 4.38 -7.58
CA GLN A 61 -4.36 5.36 -7.05
C GLN A 61 -3.65 6.42 -6.22
N ASP A 62 -3.94 7.68 -6.54
CA ASP A 62 -3.55 8.84 -5.74
C ASP A 62 -4.47 10.02 -6.09
N LEU A 63 -4.30 11.15 -5.41
CA LEU A 63 -5.02 12.38 -5.71
C LEU A 63 -4.72 12.85 -7.16
N PRO A 64 -5.70 13.49 -7.82
CA PRO A 64 -5.54 13.92 -9.21
C PRO A 64 -4.30 14.76 -9.49
N ASP A 65 -3.90 15.63 -8.55
CA ASP A 65 -2.75 16.52 -8.75
C ASP A 65 -1.42 15.79 -8.58
N ILE A 66 -1.35 14.81 -7.67
CA ILE A 66 -0.16 13.94 -7.50
C ILE A 66 0.07 13.11 -8.77
N LEU A 67 -1.00 12.54 -9.34
CA LEU A 67 -0.91 11.78 -10.59
C LEU A 67 -0.48 12.64 -11.79
N LYS A 68 -0.79 13.95 -11.79
CA LYS A 68 -0.33 14.89 -12.85
C LYS A 68 1.14 15.25 -12.72
N GLU A 69 1.64 15.37 -11.49
CA GLU A 69 3.04 15.72 -11.21
C GLU A 69 4.01 14.56 -11.43
N ARG A 70 3.48 13.36 -11.69
CA ARG A 70 4.27 12.20 -12.03
C ARG A 70 5.01 12.42 -13.36
N THR A 71 6.30 12.69 -13.26
CA THR A 71 7.23 12.41 -14.36
C THR A 71 7.27 10.90 -14.54
N MET A 72 6.76 10.38 -15.65
CA MET A 72 6.97 8.98 -16.04
C MET A 72 8.46 8.68 -15.91
N ASP A 73 8.82 7.79 -14.98
CA ASP A 73 10.20 7.35 -14.87
C ASP A 73 10.58 6.73 -16.23
N ALA A 74 11.75 7.11 -16.74
CA ALA A 74 12.22 6.70 -18.07
C ALA A 74 12.45 5.17 -18.17
N THR A 75 12.29 4.47 -17.05
CA THR A 75 12.39 3.02 -16.88
C THR A 75 11.08 2.27 -17.18
N ILE A 76 9.93 2.96 -17.30
CA ILE A 76 8.64 2.32 -17.61
C ILE A 76 8.58 2.01 -19.11
N VAL A 77 8.67 0.73 -19.47
CA VAL A 77 8.57 0.29 -20.87
C VAL A 77 7.10 0.38 -21.32
N PRO A 78 6.82 0.77 -22.58
CA PRO A 78 5.46 0.74 -23.13
C PRO A 78 4.81 -0.64 -22.95
N GLY A 79 3.59 -0.68 -22.39
CA GLY A 79 2.88 -1.92 -22.04
C GLY A 79 3.01 -2.33 -20.56
N GLN A 80 3.87 -1.65 -19.79
CA GLN A 80 4.08 -1.89 -18.34
C GLN A 80 3.43 -0.82 -17.46
N VAL A 81 2.56 0.01 -18.03
CA VAL A 81 2.03 1.19 -17.36
C VAL A 81 0.83 0.76 -16.52
N PRO A 82 0.86 0.90 -15.18
CA PRO A 82 -0.34 0.70 -14.37
C PRO A 82 -1.43 1.66 -14.82
N SER A 83 -2.68 1.21 -14.74
CA SER A 83 -3.82 2.10 -14.96
C SER A 83 -3.88 3.15 -13.84
N PHE A 84 -3.98 4.43 -14.20
CA PHE A 84 -4.02 5.53 -13.23
C PHE A 84 -5.46 5.89 -12.91
N HIS A 85 -5.79 5.80 -11.62
CA HIS A 85 -7.14 6.01 -11.13
C HIS A 85 -7.08 7.12 -10.09
N PRO A 86 -7.44 8.37 -10.42
CA PRO A 86 -7.54 9.42 -9.43
C PRO A 86 -8.51 9.02 -8.33
N HIS A 87 -8.05 9.01 -7.09
CA HIS A 87 -8.83 8.52 -5.97
C HIS A 87 -8.45 9.24 -4.68
N ASP A 88 -9.48 9.63 -3.93
CA ASP A 88 -9.37 10.09 -2.55
C ASP A 88 -9.66 8.91 -1.62
N LEU A 89 -8.68 8.56 -0.79
CA LEU A 89 -8.74 7.44 0.15
C LEU A 89 -9.85 7.57 1.21
N PHE A 90 -10.43 8.76 1.40
CA PHE A 90 -11.59 9.00 2.29
C PHE A 90 -12.94 8.79 1.60
N THR A 91 -12.93 8.33 0.34
CA THR A 91 -14.13 8.00 -0.42
C THR A 91 -14.21 6.48 -0.66
N PRO A 92 -15.40 5.91 -0.95
CA PRO A 92 -15.52 4.48 -1.23
C PRO A 92 -14.57 4.03 -2.34
N GLN A 93 -13.86 2.91 -2.10
CA GLN A 93 -12.86 2.39 -3.01
C GLN A 93 -13.50 1.95 -4.34
N PRO A 94 -13.16 2.60 -5.48
CA PRO A 94 -13.82 2.37 -6.76
C PRO A 94 -13.44 1.03 -7.41
N VAL A 95 -12.25 0.51 -7.12
CA VAL A 95 -11.80 -0.78 -7.66
C VAL A 95 -12.20 -1.88 -6.69
N ARG A 96 -13.11 -2.76 -7.13
CA ARG A 96 -13.69 -3.82 -6.28
C ARG A 96 -13.16 -5.19 -6.65
N GLY A 97 -12.93 -6.04 -5.65
CA GLY A 97 -12.54 -7.44 -5.81
C GLY A 97 -11.15 -7.65 -6.40
N ALA A 98 -10.24 -6.68 -6.22
CA ALA A 98 -8.84 -6.86 -6.56
C ALA A 98 -8.19 -7.93 -5.67
N HIS A 99 -7.15 -8.60 -6.14
CA HIS A 99 -6.49 -9.63 -5.32
C HIS A 99 -5.72 -9.03 -4.14
N ALA A 100 -5.02 -7.91 -4.36
CA ALA A 100 -4.35 -7.15 -3.32
C ALA A 100 -4.68 -5.65 -3.39
N TYR A 101 -4.91 -5.07 -2.21
CA TYR A 101 -4.84 -3.63 -1.97
C TYR A 101 -3.56 -3.37 -1.18
N PHE A 102 -2.63 -2.61 -1.76
CA PHE A 102 -1.31 -2.34 -1.20
C PHE A 102 -1.23 -0.88 -0.76
N MET A 103 -0.65 -0.64 0.42
CA MET A 103 -0.41 0.69 0.97
C MET A 103 0.98 0.73 1.58
N HIS A 104 1.80 1.72 1.19
CA HIS A 104 3.18 1.85 1.67
C HIS A 104 3.48 3.30 2.09
N ASN A 105 3.76 3.51 3.38
CA ASN A 105 3.95 4.85 3.98
C ASN A 105 2.79 5.80 3.66
N VAL A 106 1.57 5.36 3.96
CA VAL A 106 0.34 6.15 3.74
C VAL A 106 -0.41 6.31 5.04
N LEU A 107 -0.55 5.24 5.82
CA LEU A 107 -1.42 5.21 6.99
C LEU A 107 -0.78 5.88 8.22
N HIS A 108 0.54 6.10 8.19
CA HIS A 108 1.26 6.85 9.23
C HIS A 108 1.00 8.36 9.21
N ASP A 109 0.44 8.89 8.12
CA ASP A 109 0.08 10.29 7.97
C ASP A 109 -1.26 10.64 8.64
N TRP A 110 -2.03 9.61 9.03
CA TRP A 110 -3.41 9.75 9.48
C TRP A 110 -3.60 9.29 10.93
N GLU A 111 -4.54 9.92 11.64
CA GLU A 111 -4.93 9.50 12.98
C GLU A 111 -5.78 8.21 12.97
N ASP A 112 -6.00 7.62 14.14
CA ASP A 112 -6.65 6.30 14.26
C ASP A 112 -8.09 6.30 13.70
N GLU A 113 -8.86 7.39 13.86
CA GLU A 113 -10.22 7.52 13.31
C GLU A 113 -10.22 7.55 11.78
N GLN A 114 -9.31 8.34 11.20
CA GLN A 114 -9.12 8.45 9.75
C GLN A 114 -8.63 7.12 9.15
N THR A 115 -7.64 6.48 9.75
CA THR A 115 -7.14 5.16 9.35
C THR A 115 -8.26 4.11 9.38
N THR A 116 -9.11 4.14 10.41
CA THR A 116 -10.29 3.27 10.52
C THR A 116 -11.27 3.52 9.37
N GLN A 117 -11.51 4.78 8.98
CA GLN A 117 -12.36 5.10 7.83
C GLN A 117 -11.79 4.55 6.52
N ILE A 118 -10.49 4.71 6.29
CA ILE A 118 -9.80 4.20 5.09
C ILE A 118 -9.96 2.69 5.01
N PHE A 119 -9.71 1.98 6.11
CA PHE A 119 -9.84 0.52 6.12
C PHE A 119 -11.28 0.05 5.85
N LYS A 120 -12.30 0.76 6.35
CA LYS A 120 -13.71 0.43 6.02
C LYS A 120 -13.98 0.52 4.52
N HIS A 121 -13.49 1.55 3.84
CA HIS A 121 -13.66 1.68 2.40
C HIS A 121 -12.94 0.56 1.62
N LEU A 122 -11.78 0.11 2.11
CA LEU A 122 -11.06 -1.02 1.52
C LEU A 122 -11.79 -2.34 1.77
N ASP A 123 -12.21 -2.62 3.00
CA ASP A 123 -12.99 -3.81 3.37
C ASP A 123 -14.26 -3.94 2.52
N GLU A 124 -15.00 -2.84 2.36
CA GLU A 124 -16.19 -2.81 1.51
C GLU A 124 -15.90 -3.16 0.04
N ALA A 125 -14.70 -2.92 -0.46
CA ALA A 125 -14.30 -3.26 -1.83
C ALA A 125 -13.66 -4.65 -1.96
N MET A 126 -13.19 -5.24 -0.87
CA MET A 126 -12.53 -6.54 -0.82
C MET A 126 -13.53 -7.69 -1.00
N GLU A 127 -13.07 -8.79 -1.63
CA GLU A 127 -13.82 -10.05 -1.68
C GLU A 127 -13.34 -10.97 -0.54
N PRO A 128 -14.23 -11.35 0.41
CA PRO A 128 -13.87 -12.24 1.51
C PRO A 128 -13.29 -13.58 1.03
N GLY A 129 -12.17 -13.98 1.63
CA GLY A 129 -11.46 -15.22 1.29
C GLY A 129 -10.63 -15.14 -0.01
N TYR A 130 -10.62 -14.00 -0.69
CA TYR A 130 -9.84 -13.77 -1.89
C TYR A 130 -8.90 -12.57 -1.76
N SER A 131 -9.48 -11.37 -1.57
CA SER A 131 -8.73 -10.12 -1.50
C SER A 131 -7.86 -10.07 -0.24
N LYS A 132 -6.68 -9.45 -0.37
CA LYS A 132 -5.73 -9.22 0.72
C LYS A 132 -5.44 -7.73 0.87
N LEU A 133 -5.38 -7.27 2.11
CA LEU A 133 -4.84 -5.95 2.44
C LEU A 133 -3.37 -6.11 2.83
N LEU A 134 -2.47 -5.42 2.13
CA LEU A 134 -1.04 -5.44 2.36
C LEU A 134 -0.60 -4.06 2.84
N ILE A 135 -0.18 -3.98 4.10
CA ILE A 135 0.28 -2.74 4.74
C ILE A 135 1.80 -2.82 4.91
N HIS A 136 2.51 -1.89 4.26
CA HIS A 136 3.96 -1.76 4.36
C HIS A 136 4.30 -0.47 5.09
N GLU A 137 4.43 -0.55 6.41
CA GLU A 137 4.65 0.61 7.29
C GLU A 137 5.84 0.37 8.21
N SER A 138 6.45 1.47 8.66
CA SER A 138 7.46 1.39 9.70
C SER A 138 6.82 0.95 11.02
N LEU A 139 7.46 -0.01 11.70
CA LEU A 139 7.03 -0.46 13.02
C LEU A 139 7.90 0.17 14.11
N VAL A 140 7.24 0.80 15.09
CA VAL A 140 7.93 1.30 16.29
C VAL A 140 8.34 0.11 17.17
N SER A 141 9.64 -0.11 17.32
CA SER A 141 10.19 -1.06 18.28
C SER A 141 10.18 -0.47 19.69
N THR A 142 9.58 -1.19 20.64
CA THR A 142 9.52 -0.80 22.06
C THR A 142 10.81 -1.09 22.82
N ILE A 143 11.71 -1.90 22.26
CA ILE A 143 12.96 -2.35 22.93
C ILE A 143 14.18 -1.59 22.39
N LYS A 144 14.26 -1.40 21.07
CA LYS A 144 15.35 -0.67 20.41
C LYS A 144 14.76 0.17 19.27
N PRO A 145 14.14 1.31 19.59
CA PRO A 145 13.59 2.18 18.56
C PRO A 145 14.71 2.72 17.68
N LEU A 146 14.49 2.68 16.36
CA LEU A 146 15.43 3.20 15.38
C LEU A 146 15.27 4.72 15.29
N ALA A 147 16.39 5.45 15.28
CA ALA A 147 16.39 6.91 15.24
C ALA A 147 15.57 7.48 14.08
N ARG A 148 15.60 6.81 12.91
CA ARG A 148 14.78 7.16 11.74
C ARG A 148 13.30 7.11 12.06
N VAL A 149 12.82 5.98 12.60
CA VAL A 149 11.39 5.77 12.90
C VAL A 149 10.94 6.74 13.99
N THR A 150 11.75 6.99 15.02
CA THR A 150 11.39 7.98 16.06
C THR A 150 11.38 9.42 15.54
N THR A 151 12.28 9.76 14.61
CA THR A 151 12.30 11.09 13.99
C THR A 151 11.09 11.28 13.07
N SER A 152 10.73 10.24 12.32
CA SER A 152 9.49 10.19 11.53
C SER A 152 8.28 10.41 12.44
N GLY A 153 8.17 9.65 13.53
CA GLY A 153 7.07 9.80 14.50
C GLY A 153 6.95 11.20 15.11
N LEU A 154 8.08 11.87 15.39
CA LEU A 154 8.05 13.29 15.81
C LEU A 154 7.55 14.22 14.71
N THR A 155 7.91 13.95 13.45
CA THR A 155 7.46 14.73 12.30
C THR A 155 5.96 14.53 12.06
N MET A 156 5.50 13.28 12.06
CA MET A 156 4.07 12.93 11.92
C MET A 156 3.23 13.58 13.02
N MET A 157 3.70 13.53 14.27
CA MET A 157 3.05 14.16 15.40
C MET A 157 3.00 15.69 15.26
N ALA A 158 4.12 16.32 14.88
CA ALA A 158 4.22 17.77 14.81
C ALA A 158 3.48 18.38 13.62
N CYS A 159 3.44 17.68 12.48
CA CYS A 159 2.89 18.22 11.23
C CYS A 159 1.45 17.76 10.96
N LEU A 160 1.09 16.55 11.37
CA LEU A 160 -0.16 15.90 10.96
C LEU A 160 -1.04 15.48 12.15
N GLY A 161 -0.53 15.56 13.38
CA GLY A 161 -1.21 14.99 14.56
C GLY A 161 -1.24 13.46 14.55
N ALA A 162 -0.48 12.83 13.65
CA ALA A 162 -0.43 11.39 13.45
C ALA A 162 0.72 10.74 14.23
N LYS A 163 0.84 9.41 14.12
CA LYS A 163 1.88 8.65 14.82
C LYS A 163 2.37 7.46 13.99
N GLU A 164 3.66 7.19 14.14
CA GLU A 164 4.19 5.86 13.87
C GLU A 164 3.63 4.88 14.90
N ARG A 165 3.27 3.66 14.47
CA ARG A 165 2.56 2.69 15.30
C ARG A 165 3.42 1.45 15.56
N THR A 166 3.20 0.83 16.72
CA THR A 166 3.73 -0.50 17.04
C THR A 166 2.95 -1.58 16.28
N GLU A 167 3.50 -2.79 16.18
CA GLU A 167 2.79 -3.94 15.59
C GLU A 167 1.44 -4.21 16.29
N ALA A 168 1.39 -4.07 17.61
CA ALA A 168 0.19 -4.29 18.41
C ALA A 168 -0.91 -3.26 18.08
N GLU A 169 -0.53 -1.98 17.92
CA GLU A 169 -1.47 -0.92 17.53
C GLU A 169 -2.02 -1.14 16.12
N TRP A 170 -1.17 -1.55 15.16
CA TRP A 170 -1.64 -1.90 13.81
C TRP A 170 -2.64 -3.06 13.84
N ARG A 171 -2.35 -4.12 14.59
CA ARG A 171 -3.27 -5.26 14.75
C ARG A 171 -4.60 -4.82 15.33
N GLN A 172 -4.58 -4.01 16.39
CA GLN A 172 -5.80 -3.50 17.01
C GLN A 172 -6.64 -2.66 16.04
N LEU A 173 -6.02 -1.83 15.19
CA LEU A 173 -6.74 -1.04 14.20
C LEU A 173 -7.39 -1.90 13.12
N VAL A 174 -6.65 -2.88 12.58
CA VAL A 174 -7.20 -3.80 11.57
C VAL A 174 -8.34 -4.65 12.18
N GLU A 175 -8.18 -5.17 13.39
CA GLU A 175 -9.22 -5.94 14.09
C GLU A 175 -10.47 -5.10 14.40
N SER A 176 -10.35 -3.77 14.49
CA SER A 176 -11.49 -2.88 14.77
C SER A 176 -12.47 -2.73 13.60
N VAL A 177 -12.06 -3.12 12.39
CA VAL A 177 -12.85 -2.93 11.16
C VAL A 177 -13.34 -4.23 10.51
N GLY A 178 -12.83 -5.40 10.92
CA GLY A 178 -13.30 -6.70 10.41
C GLY A 178 -12.27 -7.81 10.51
#